data_AF-A0A9D2SXM3-F1
#
_entry.id   AF-A0A9D2SXM3-F1
#
_cell.length_a   1.000
_cell.length_b   1.000
_cell.length_c   1.000
_cell.angle_alpha   90.00
_cell.angle_beta   90.00
_cell.angle_gamma   90.00
#
_symmetry.space_group_name_H-M   'P 1'
#
loop_
_entity.id
_entity.type
_entity.pdbx_description
1 polymer ?
#
loop_
_entity_poly.entity_id
_entity_poly.type
_entity_poly.pdbx_seq_one_letter_code
_entity_poly.pdbx_strand_id
1 'polypeptide(L)'
;MQRIKKAVKYGVVLAAALFLAGCSEGQKSDVQTDRQEDVQEDAGAGYDLPIDEEEREEAEQECAAMLELVKEIYQEAVGTDAGRVLTADEAEAMAAMIAGQGDPVTTFDIYQDMKNYEAMDAFLLDCENGRSGEITEYEVYKDGSIGRKKFVCDGEELYVLSVTASWRSGDAKAMGEMSYTRAEEWDYTEKGWFFYKLCTPGYPEVTEVLYSNAMLRVKPYDAECAEISRKYLEPVAYEGNNLLWSDWDPENMAGIDYNGLFQYLYELDSGETFDSSLYTEGIPAEQFESLMTNYLPVTAEQLREYASYDAESGTYAWIALGVGNRTKSVIDLSEPEAVDVEENGDGTVTLTVEAVSEGTMDDTVLTHRLTVRFTGDGGIVFLGNQVEGNTLEKMPEYVYRIQE
;
A
#
# COMPACT_ATOMS: atom_id res chain seq x y z
N MET A 1 14.76 30.47 -48.17
CA MET A 1 15.09 29.33 -47.28
C MET A 1 15.83 29.85 -46.06
N GLN A 2 15.12 30.14 -44.98
CA GLN A 2 15.69 30.44 -43.67
C GLN A 2 14.86 29.68 -42.64
N ARG A 3 15.43 28.61 -42.09
CA ARG A 3 14.85 27.78 -41.03
C ARG A 3 15.02 28.55 -39.71
N ILE A 4 13.90 28.94 -39.11
CA ILE A 4 13.85 29.49 -37.75
C ILE A 4 13.95 28.31 -36.78
N LYS A 5 15.01 28.31 -35.97
CA LYS A 5 15.17 27.45 -34.80
C LYS A 5 14.15 27.87 -33.74
N LYS A 6 13.22 27.00 -33.37
CA LYS A 6 12.51 27.10 -32.08
C LYS A 6 13.16 26.12 -31.11
N ALA A 7 13.79 26.69 -30.08
CA ALA A 7 14.14 25.97 -28.87
C ALA A 7 12.85 25.70 -28.10
N VAL A 8 12.53 24.43 -27.89
CA VAL A 8 11.49 24.00 -26.95
C VAL A 8 12.23 23.66 -25.66
N LYS A 9 11.95 24.45 -24.61
CA LYS A 9 12.35 24.12 -23.24
C LYS A 9 11.45 22.98 -22.78
N TYR A 10 12.04 21.83 -22.48
CA TYR A 10 11.36 20.72 -21.84
C TYR A 10 11.26 21.01 -20.34
N GLY A 11 10.04 21.16 -19.84
CA GLY A 11 9.73 21.01 -18.43
C GLY A 11 9.25 19.58 -18.23
N VAL A 12 9.97 18.81 -17.42
CA VAL A 12 9.53 17.52 -16.89
C VAL A 12 8.39 17.83 -15.91
N VAL A 13 7.21 17.30 -16.16
CA VAL A 13 6.14 17.23 -15.14
C VAL A 13 6.20 15.81 -14.60
N LEU A 14 6.80 15.68 -13.43
CA LEU A 14 6.64 14.52 -12.57
C LEU A 14 5.27 14.69 -11.91
N ALA A 15 4.32 13.79 -12.16
CA ALA A 15 3.12 13.68 -11.34
C ALA A 15 3.51 12.92 -10.05
N ALA A 16 4.17 13.63 -9.15
CA ALA A 16 4.24 13.27 -7.75
C ALA A 16 3.17 14.12 -7.04
N ALA A 17 2.23 13.46 -6.36
CA ALA A 17 1.43 14.12 -5.34
C ALA A 17 2.38 14.56 -4.21
N LEU A 18 2.94 15.76 -4.36
CA LEU A 18 3.78 16.42 -3.37
C LEU A 18 3.11 17.75 -3.01
N PHE A 19 2.70 17.83 -1.75
CA PHE A 19 2.40 19.09 -1.07
C PHE A 19 3.56 20.06 -1.22
N LEU A 20 3.33 21.21 -1.87
CA LEU A 20 4.13 22.41 -1.65
C LEU A 20 3.22 23.65 -1.62
N ALA A 21 3.00 24.14 -0.40
CA ALA A 21 2.58 25.51 -0.15
C ALA A 21 3.73 26.47 -0.47
N GLY A 22 3.43 27.52 -1.23
CA GLY A 22 4.36 28.62 -1.50
C GLY A 22 3.60 29.91 -1.81
N CYS A 23 3.36 30.73 -0.79
CA CYS A 23 2.78 32.06 -0.92
C CYS A 23 3.70 33.01 -1.72
N SER A 24 3.13 33.73 -2.70
CA SER A 24 3.46 35.15 -2.88
C SER A 24 2.28 35.89 -3.53
N GLU A 25 1.76 36.91 -2.84
CA GLU A 25 0.74 37.82 -3.34
C GLU A 25 1.23 38.67 -4.52
N GLY A 26 0.35 38.86 -5.51
CA GLY A 26 0.20 40.14 -6.21
C GLY A 26 0.69 40.22 -7.65
N GLN A 27 -0.22 39.99 -8.61
CA GLN A 27 -0.70 41.04 -9.54
C GLN A 27 -1.73 40.46 -10.52
N LYS A 28 -2.90 41.10 -10.60
CA LYS A 28 -3.94 40.83 -11.60
C LYS A 28 -3.42 41.13 -13.01
N SER A 29 -3.56 40.16 -13.92
CA SER A 29 -3.61 40.43 -15.35
C SER A 29 -4.68 39.56 -15.99
N ASP A 30 -5.74 40.21 -16.44
CA ASP A 30 -6.80 39.61 -17.28
C ASP A 30 -6.18 39.06 -18.57
N VAL A 31 -6.23 37.74 -18.74
CA VAL A 31 -6.04 37.10 -20.03
C VAL A 31 -7.22 36.17 -20.26
N GLN A 32 -8.19 36.71 -20.99
CA GLN A 32 -9.30 35.98 -21.57
C GLN A 32 -8.73 34.97 -22.57
N THR A 33 -8.86 33.67 -22.27
CA THR A 33 -8.48 32.60 -23.19
C THR A 33 -9.72 31.78 -23.50
N ASP A 34 -10.46 32.21 -24.52
CA ASP A 34 -11.48 31.41 -25.19
C ASP A 34 -10.79 30.24 -25.89
N ARG A 35 -10.86 29.05 -25.28
CA ARG A 35 -10.78 27.74 -25.95
C ARG A 35 -11.62 26.73 -25.16
N GLN A 36 -12.93 26.76 -25.37
CA GLN A 36 -13.74 25.54 -25.27
C GLN A 36 -13.37 24.69 -26.49
N GLU A 37 -12.44 23.75 -26.31
CA GLU A 37 -12.45 22.55 -27.13
C GLU A 37 -13.44 21.61 -26.44
N ASP A 38 -14.62 21.44 -27.05
CA ASP A 38 -15.59 20.41 -26.68
C ASP A 38 -14.89 19.04 -26.88
N VAL A 39 -14.28 18.51 -25.82
CA VAL A 39 -13.98 17.09 -25.73
C VAL A 39 -15.32 16.42 -25.57
N GLN A 40 -15.77 15.76 -26.63
CA GLN A 40 -16.98 14.97 -26.60
C GLN A 40 -16.67 13.76 -25.70
N GLU A 41 -17.14 13.79 -24.45
CA GLU A 41 -17.04 12.66 -23.49
C GLU A 41 -17.54 11.39 -24.19
N ASP A 42 -16.64 10.44 -24.45
CA ASP A 42 -17.00 9.15 -24.99
C ASP A 42 -17.52 8.30 -23.83
N ALA A 43 -18.86 8.27 -23.67
CA ALA A 43 -19.51 7.43 -22.67
C ALA A 43 -19.16 5.93 -22.78
N GLY A 44 -18.56 5.49 -23.90
CA GLY A 44 -18.03 4.14 -24.06
C GLY A 44 -16.68 3.88 -23.40
N ALA A 45 -15.95 4.91 -22.99
CA ALA A 45 -14.61 4.79 -22.41
C ALA A 45 -14.64 4.29 -20.94
N GLY A 46 -15.75 4.53 -20.24
CA GLY A 46 -15.98 4.04 -18.87
C GLY A 46 -15.34 4.88 -17.77
N TYR A 47 -14.66 5.98 -18.09
CA TYR A 47 -14.13 6.98 -17.14
C TYR A 47 -14.67 8.38 -17.49
N ASP A 48 -14.49 9.32 -16.57
CA ASP A 48 -15.05 10.68 -16.66
C ASP A 48 -16.56 10.66 -16.97
N LEU A 49 -17.27 9.71 -16.35
CA LEU A 49 -18.70 9.56 -16.55
C LEU A 49 -19.43 10.77 -15.94
N PRO A 50 -20.52 11.23 -16.58
CA PRO A 50 -21.25 12.39 -16.10
C PRO A 50 -21.87 12.12 -14.73
N ILE A 51 -21.69 13.07 -13.82
CA ILE A 51 -22.28 13.08 -12.48
C ILE A 51 -23.35 14.18 -12.48
N ASP A 52 -24.56 13.86 -12.05
CA ASP A 52 -25.58 14.89 -11.91
C ASP A 52 -25.31 15.80 -10.70
N GLU A 53 -25.85 17.02 -10.75
CA GLU A 53 -25.55 18.02 -9.73
C GLU A 53 -26.08 17.63 -8.34
N GLU A 54 -27.17 16.86 -8.28
CA GLU A 54 -27.76 16.42 -7.01
C GLU A 54 -26.86 15.38 -6.34
N GLU A 55 -26.41 14.37 -7.10
CA GLU A 55 -25.48 13.35 -6.62
C GLU A 55 -24.12 13.94 -6.25
N ARG A 56 -23.67 14.98 -6.98
CA ARG A 56 -22.46 15.73 -6.63
C ARG A 56 -22.61 16.46 -5.30
N GLU A 57 -23.68 17.25 -5.14
CA GLU A 57 -23.94 18.00 -3.91
C GLU A 57 -24.09 17.06 -2.70
N GLU A 58 -24.75 15.92 -2.88
CA GLU A 58 -24.90 14.87 -1.85
C GLU A 58 -23.53 14.30 -1.44
N ALA A 59 -22.73 13.84 -2.42
CA ALA A 59 -21.44 13.23 -2.15
C ALA A 59 -20.47 14.21 -1.45
N GLU A 60 -20.45 15.48 -1.86
CA GLU A 60 -19.62 16.51 -1.22
C GLU A 60 -20.08 16.79 0.22
N GLN A 61 -21.40 16.89 0.45
CA GLN A 61 -21.95 17.15 1.78
C GLN A 61 -21.70 16.00 2.74
N GLU A 62 -21.93 14.76 2.32
CA GLU A 62 -21.72 13.56 3.13
C GLU A 62 -20.25 13.37 3.50
N CYS A 63 -19.35 13.46 2.51
CA CYS A 63 -17.92 13.33 2.74
C CYS A 63 -17.39 14.43 3.68
N ALA A 64 -17.84 15.68 3.48
CA ALA A 64 -17.47 16.80 4.36
C ALA A 64 -18.08 16.70 5.76
N ALA A 65 -19.19 15.97 5.93
CA ALA A 65 -19.79 15.68 7.23
C ALA A 65 -18.98 14.62 7.98
N MET A 66 -18.54 13.55 7.31
CA MET A 66 -17.69 12.53 7.93
C MET A 66 -16.33 13.11 8.33
N LEU A 67 -15.75 14.00 7.53
CA LEU A 67 -14.54 14.72 7.91
C LEU A 67 -14.72 15.53 9.21
N GLU A 68 -15.83 16.26 9.36
CA GLU A 68 -16.09 17.01 10.61
C GLU A 68 -16.38 16.11 11.80
N LEU A 69 -17.05 14.98 11.57
CA LEU A 69 -17.38 14.03 12.62
C LEU A 69 -16.11 13.58 13.36
N VAL A 70 -15.04 13.29 12.61
CA VAL A 70 -13.77 12.80 13.15
C VAL A 70 -12.78 13.89 13.56
N LYS A 71 -13.18 15.18 13.48
CA LYS A 71 -12.29 16.33 13.68
C LYS A 71 -11.56 16.30 15.02
N GLU A 72 -12.25 16.00 16.11
CA GLU A 72 -11.65 16.00 17.45
C GLU A 72 -10.56 14.93 17.58
N ILE A 73 -10.82 13.72 17.08
CA ILE A 73 -9.84 12.63 17.07
C ILE A 73 -8.62 13.01 16.24
N TYR A 74 -8.84 13.54 15.04
CA TYR A 74 -7.76 13.99 14.16
C TYR A 74 -6.91 15.10 14.81
N GLN A 75 -7.54 16.08 15.46
CA GLN A 75 -6.83 17.17 16.12
C GLN A 75 -6.05 16.71 17.35
N GLU A 76 -6.55 15.73 18.10
CA GLU A 76 -5.81 15.09 19.20
C GLU A 76 -4.61 14.29 18.69
N ALA A 77 -4.76 13.57 17.58
CA ALA A 77 -3.68 12.83 16.93
C ALA A 77 -2.61 13.78 16.38
N VAL A 78 -2.95 14.67 15.45
CA VAL A 78 -1.94 15.49 14.74
C VAL A 78 -1.41 16.64 15.60
N GLY A 79 -2.19 17.12 16.57
CA GLY A 79 -1.81 18.21 17.46
C GLY A 79 -1.44 19.47 16.68
N THR A 80 -0.21 19.98 16.88
CA THR A 80 0.31 21.15 16.15
C THR A 80 1.21 20.79 14.97
N ASP A 81 1.51 19.50 14.77
CA ASP A 81 2.42 19.05 13.72
C ASP A 81 1.64 18.63 12.48
N ALA A 82 1.34 19.58 11.62
CA ALA A 82 0.60 19.33 10.38
C ALA A 82 1.29 18.35 9.40
N GLY A 83 2.53 17.93 9.66
CA GLY A 83 3.23 16.90 8.89
C GLY A 83 3.12 15.49 9.47
N ARG A 84 2.53 15.33 10.67
CA ARG A 84 2.32 14.03 11.31
C ARG A 84 1.18 13.28 10.62
N VAL A 85 1.42 12.00 10.35
CA VAL A 85 0.42 11.04 9.88
C VAL A 85 -0.21 10.27 11.04
N LEU A 86 -1.40 9.74 10.81
CA LEU A 86 -2.11 8.90 11.77
C LEU A 86 -1.36 7.57 11.99
N THR A 87 -1.39 7.09 13.23
CA THR A 87 -1.15 5.67 13.49
C THR A 87 -2.38 4.86 13.08
N ALA A 88 -2.18 3.55 12.87
CA ALA A 88 -3.28 2.65 12.57
C ALA A 88 -4.35 2.61 13.69
N ASP A 89 -3.96 2.77 14.96
CA ASP A 89 -4.91 2.83 16.08
C ASP A 89 -5.72 4.15 16.09
N GLU A 90 -5.10 5.27 15.70
CA GLU A 90 -5.78 6.56 15.56
C GLU A 90 -6.78 6.53 14.38
N ALA A 91 -6.38 5.93 13.25
CA ALA A 91 -7.25 5.71 12.11
C ALA A 91 -8.42 4.78 12.46
N GLU A 92 -8.17 3.72 13.24
CA GLU A 92 -9.24 2.82 13.69
C GLU A 92 -10.27 3.54 14.58
N ALA A 93 -9.81 4.45 15.45
CA ALA A 93 -10.71 5.25 16.28
C ALA A 93 -11.60 6.18 15.44
N MET A 94 -11.03 6.80 14.39
CA MET A 94 -11.79 7.60 13.42
C MET A 94 -12.79 6.72 12.64
N ALA A 95 -12.35 5.57 12.16
CA ALA A 95 -13.20 4.63 11.44
C ALA A 95 -14.36 4.13 12.30
N ALA A 96 -14.13 3.85 13.59
CA ALA A 96 -15.18 3.44 14.53
C ALA A 96 -16.24 4.53 14.73
N MET A 97 -15.83 5.80 14.72
CA MET A 97 -16.75 6.93 14.84
C MET A 97 -17.62 7.10 13.58
N ILE A 98 -17.04 6.95 12.39
CA ILE A 98 -17.77 6.96 11.11
C ILE A 98 -18.71 5.75 11.02
N ALA A 99 -18.24 4.56 11.36
CA ALA A 99 -19.05 3.33 11.35
C ALA A 99 -20.26 3.41 12.29
N GLY A 100 -20.21 4.27 13.32
CA GLY A 100 -21.37 4.59 14.16
C GLY A 100 -22.56 5.23 13.42
N GLN A 101 -22.35 5.72 12.19
CA GLN A 101 -23.41 6.22 11.30
C GLN A 101 -24.11 5.09 10.52
N GLY A 102 -23.51 3.90 10.45
CA GLY A 102 -24.07 2.70 9.82
C GLY A 102 -23.42 2.27 8.51
N ASP A 103 -22.51 3.08 7.96
CA ASP A 103 -21.84 2.80 6.70
C ASP A 103 -20.61 1.87 6.88
N PRO A 104 -20.25 1.07 5.86
CA PRO A 104 -18.95 0.40 5.77
C PRO A 104 -17.78 1.38 5.87
N VAL A 105 -16.76 1.02 6.64
CA VAL A 105 -15.56 1.86 6.80
C VAL A 105 -14.28 1.04 6.81
N THR A 106 -13.30 1.47 6.01
CA THR A 106 -11.93 0.94 6.00
C THR A 106 -10.91 1.98 6.45
N THR A 107 -9.68 1.53 6.72
CA THR A 107 -8.51 2.40 6.95
C THR A 107 -7.41 2.03 5.97
N PHE A 108 -6.32 2.79 5.97
CA PHE A 108 -5.12 2.47 5.20
C PHE A 108 -4.39 1.19 5.66
N ASP A 109 -4.74 0.63 6.82
CA ASP A 109 -4.17 -0.60 7.34
C ASP A 109 -5.02 -1.79 6.85
N ILE A 110 -4.51 -2.50 5.85
CA ILE A 110 -5.21 -3.60 5.18
C ILE A 110 -5.50 -4.80 6.09
N TYR A 111 -4.82 -4.87 7.24
CA TYR A 111 -4.99 -5.93 8.22
C TYR A 111 -6.05 -5.56 9.27
N GLN A 112 -6.63 -4.36 9.21
CA GLN A 112 -7.80 -3.99 9.99
C GLN A 112 -9.08 -4.38 9.26
N ASP A 113 -9.99 -5.03 9.98
CA ASP A 113 -11.28 -5.42 9.43
C ASP A 113 -12.11 -4.19 9.02
N MET A 114 -12.80 -4.30 7.88
CA MET A 114 -13.83 -3.34 7.50
C MET A 114 -14.93 -3.31 8.57
N LYS A 115 -15.20 -2.12 9.11
CA LYS A 115 -16.32 -1.93 10.04
C LYS A 115 -17.62 -1.94 9.26
N ASN A 116 -18.67 -2.54 9.83
CA ASN A 116 -19.97 -2.76 9.16
C ASN A 116 -19.86 -3.54 7.83
N TYR A 117 -18.91 -4.48 7.74
CA TYR A 117 -18.65 -5.24 6.51
C TYR A 117 -19.85 -6.03 5.99
N GLU A 118 -20.81 -6.42 6.83
CA GLU A 118 -21.94 -7.26 6.41
C GLU A 118 -22.79 -6.60 5.32
N ALA A 119 -22.86 -5.26 5.31
CA ALA A 119 -23.55 -4.51 4.26
C ALA A 119 -22.79 -4.58 2.93
N MET A 120 -21.45 -4.44 2.96
CA MET A 120 -20.60 -4.55 1.77
C MET A 120 -20.55 -5.98 1.24
N ASP A 121 -20.40 -6.98 2.12
CA ASP A 121 -20.45 -8.40 1.74
C ASP A 121 -21.77 -8.75 1.05
N ALA A 122 -22.90 -8.34 1.64
CA ALA A 122 -24.21 -8.56 1.02
C ALA A 122 -24.36 -7.85 -0.33
N PHE A 123 -23.86 -6.62 -0.45
CA PHE A 123 -23.87 -5.89 -1.72
C PHE A 123 -23.05 -6.63 -2.80
N LEU A 124 -21.80 -7.00 -2.51
CA LEU A 124 -20.93 -7.67 -3.48
C LEU A 124 -21.50 -9.03 -3.91
N LEU A 125 -21.99 -9.83 -2.97
CA LEU A 125 -22.67 -11.10 -3.29
C LEU A 125 -23.93 -10.89 -4.11
N ASP A 126 -24.70 -9.82 -3.87
CA ASP A 126 -25.85 -9.47 -4.68
C ASP A 126 -25.43 -9.10 -6.12
N CYS A 127 -24.35 -8.33 -6.27
CA CYS A 127 -23.75 -7.96 -7.56
C CYS A 127 -23.29 -9.18 -8.36
N GLU A 128 -22.56 -10.12 -7.75
CA GLU A 128 -22.13 -11.38 -8.40
C GLU A 128 -23.31 -12.21 -8.91
N ASN A 129 -24.46 -12.09 -8.24
CA ASN A 129 -25.70 -12.76 -8.61
C ASN A 129 -26.55 -11.94 -9.62
N GLY A 130 -25.99 -10.88 -10.21
CA GLY A 130 -26.63 -10.03 -11.22
C GLY A 130 -27.76 -9.17 -10.66
N ARG A 131 -27.77 -8.87 -9.36
CA ARG A 131 -28.73 -7.94 -8.76
C ARG A 131 -28.14 -6.54 -8.73
N SER A 132 -28.94 -5.59 -9.23
CA SER A 132 -28.60 -4.17 -9.12
C SER A 132 -28.67 -3.71 -7.66
N GLY A 133 -27.76 -2.82 -7.28
CA GLY A 133 -27.73 -2.22 -5.96
C GLY A 133 -26.73 -1.07 -5.90
N GLU A 134 -26.67 -0.41 -4.75
CA GLU A 134 -25.66 0.59 -4.44
C GLU A 134 -25.26 0.50 -2.97
N ILE A 135 -24.03 0.89 -2.66
CA ILE A 135 -23.53 1.02 -1.30
C ILE A 135 -22.48 2.12 -1.23
N THR A 136 -22.46 2.85 -0.12
CA THR A 136 -21.42 3.85 0.17
C THR A 136 -20.46 3.29 1.20
N GLU A 137 -19.17 3.39 0.94
CA GLU A 137 -18.08 3.09 1.85
C GLU A 137 -17.26 4.35 2.11
N TYR A 138 -16.68 4.44 3.31
CA TYR A 138 -15.75 5.48 3.69
C TYR A 138 -14.38 4.91 4.00
N GLU A 139 -13.33 5.64 3.63
CA GLU A 139 -11.95 5.26 3.87
C GLU A 139 -11.24 6.35 4.69
N VAL A 140 -10.57 5.95 5.77
CA VAL A 140 -9.70 6.85 6.54
C VAL A 140 -8.27 6.77 5.99
N TYR A 141 -7.83 7.84 5.32
CA TYR A 141 -6.47 7.92 4.79
C TYR A 141 -5.43 8.24 5.88
N LYS A 142 -4.18 7.90 5.61
CA LYS A 142 -3.03 8.07 6.53
C LYS A 142 -2.77 9.52 6.95
N ASP A 143 -3.15 10.48 6.11
CA ASP A 143 -3.08 11.92 6.41
C ASP A 143 -4.33 12.44 7.15
N GLY A 144 -5.27 11.57 7.49
CA GLY A 144 -6.54 11.89 8.17
C GLY A 144 -7.61 12.49 7.27
N SER A 145 -7.40 12.55 5.95
CA SER A 145 -8.48 12.80 5.00
C SER A 145 -9.45 11.63 4.93
N ILE A 146 -10.69 11.91 4.51
CA ILE A 146 -11.77 10.92 4.37
C ILE A 146 -12.09 10.74 2.89
N GLY A 147 -12.00 9.51 2.41
CA GLY A 147 -12.56 9.09 1.13
C GLY A 147 -14.02 8.67 1.30
N ARG A 148 -14.87 9.02 0.33
CA ARG A 148 -16.22 8.46 0.17
C ARG A 148 -16.27 7.79 -1.20
N LYS A 149 -16.56 6.49 -1.23
CA LYS A 149 -16.74 5.71 -2.45
C LYS A 149 -18.15 5.14 -2.47
N LYS A 150 -18.95 5.57 -3.45
CA LYS A 150 -20.26 4.96 -3.73
C LYS A 150 -20.09 3.96 -4.86
N PHE A 151 -20.30 2.68 -4.54
CA PHE A 151 -20.32 1.59 -5.48
C PHE A 151 -21.74 1.40 -6.01
N VAL A 152 -21.89 1.29 -7.32
CA VAL A 152 -23.18 1.08 -7.99
C VAL A 152 -23.03 -0.11 -8.93
N CYS A 153 -23.83 -1.14 -8.72
CA CYS A 153 -23.96 -2.26 -9.66
C CYS A 153 -25.31 -2.18 -10.36
N ASP A 154 -25.31 -2.25 -11.68
CA ASP A 154 -26.54 -2.26 -12.48
C ASP A 154 -27.06 -3.67 -12.79
N GLY A 155 -26.37 -4.69 -12.28
CA GLY A 155 -26.62 -6.11 -12.51
C GLY A 155 -25.71 -6.73 -13.58
N GLU A 156 -24.92 -5.93 -14.30
CA GLU A 156 -23.90 -6.39 -15.24
C GLU A 156 -22.52 -5.77 -14.93
N GLU A 157 -22.49 -4.46 -14.72
CA GLU A 157 -21.27 -3.66 -14.54
C GLU A 157 -21.23 -3.05 -13.14
N LEU A 158 -20.02 -2.71 -12.69
CA LEU A 158 -19.78 -2.01 -11.43
C LEU A 158 -19.21 -0.62 -11.69
N TYR A 159 -19.70 0.37 -10.98
CA TYR A 159 -19.27 1.77 -11.08
C TYR A 159 -18.90 2.31 -9.71
N VAL A 160 -17.95 3.23 -9.67
CA VAL A 160 -17.43 3.85 -8.45
C VAL A 160 -17.47 5.37 -8.61
N LEU A 161 -18.27 6.03 -7.76
CA LEU A 161 -18.25 7.47 -7.56
C LEU A 161 -17.40 7.77 -6.33
N SER A 162 -16.27 8.46 -6.52
CA SER A 162 -15.31 8.75 -5.45
C SER A 162 -15.12 10.26 -5.26
N VAL A 163 -15.08 10.68 -4.00
CA VAL A 163 -14.68 12.04 -3.58
C VAL A 163 -13.90 11.97 -2.27
N THR A 164 -12.93 12.86 -2.09
CA THR A 164 -12.15 12.97 -0.85
C THR A 164 -12.40 14.32 -0.19
N ALA A 165 -12.45 14.34 1.14
CA ALA A 165 -12.45 15.57 1.94
C ALA A 165 -11.20 15.59 2.84
N SER A 166 -10.49 16.72 2.87
CA SER A 166 -9.29 16.89 3.68
C SER A 166 -9.24 18.22 4.42
N TRP A 167 -8.41 18.29 5.46
CA TRP A 167 -8.13 19.53 6.18
C TRP A 167 -7.08 20.37 5.44
N ARG A 168 -7.31 21.68 5.36
CA ARG A 168 -6.33 22.69 4.99
C ARG A 168 -5.86 23.45 6.23
N SER A 169 -4.80 24.24 6.05
CA SER A 169 -4.29 25.14 7.09
C SER A 169 -5.41 26.00 7.70
N GLY A 170 -5.52 25.99 9.03
CA GLY A 170 -6.45 26.84 9.77
C GLY A 170 -7.91 26.39 9.74
N ASP A 171 -8.15 25.08 9.91
CA ASP A 171 -9.48 24.44 10.00
C ASP A 171 -10.36 24.54 8.75
N ALA A 172 -9.83 25.02 7.63
CA ALA A 172 -10.55 25.05 6.37
C ALA A 172 -10.63 23.64 5.77
N LYS A 173 -11.75 23.30 5.12
CA LYS A 173 -11.89 22.04 4.37
C LYS A 173 -11.45 22.21 2.93
N ALA A 174 -11.02 21.11 2.31
CA ALA A 174 -10.86 20.99 0.88
C ALA A 174 -11.58 19.74 0.39
N MET A 175 -12.32 19.88 -0.71
CA MET A 175 -12.79 18.74 -1.48
C MET A 175 -11.75 18.43 -2.55
N GLY A 176 -11.47 17.14 -2.71
CA GLY A 176 -10.72 16.59 -3.83
C GLY A 176 -11.55 16.63 -5.12
N GLU A 177 -10.92 16.18 -6.20
CA GLU A 177 -11.63 15.94 -7.45
C GLU A 177 -12.62 14.78 -7.29
N MET A 178 -13.81 14.95 -7.85
CA MET A 178 -14.83 13.91 -7.85
C MET A 178 -14.73 13.15 -9.17
N SER A 179 -14.79 11.82 -9.10
CA SER A 179 -14.71 10.95 -10.27
C SER A 179 -15.84 9.93 -10.26
N TYR A 180 -16.39 9.63 -11.43
CA TYR A 180 -17.33 8.54 -11.62
C TYR A 180 -16.83 7.64 -12.75
N THR A 181 -16.52 6.39 -12.40
CA THR A 181 -15.76 5.49 -13.28
C THR A 181 -16.27 4.07 -13.15
N ARG A 182 -16.42 3.38 -14.28
CA ARG A 182 -16.72 1.95 -14.34
C ARG A 182 -15.48 1.12 -13.97
N ALA A 183 -15.67 0.06 -13.20
CA ALA A 183 -14.67 -1.00 -13.06
C ALA A 183 -14.53 -1.76 -14.38
N GLU A 184 -13.34 -1.77 -14.96
CA GLU A 184 -12.98 -2.63 -16.10
C GLU A 184 -13.00 -4.12 -15.71
N GLU A 185 -12.53 -4.40 -14.49
CA GLU A 185 -12.46 -5.74 -13.91
C GLU A 185 -12.69 -5.61 -12.41
N TRP A 186 -13.35 -6.59 -11.80
CA TRP A 186 -13.46 -6.72 -10.36
C TRP A 186 -13.62 -8.18 -9.98
N ASP A 187 -13.18 -8.53 -8.77
CA ASP A 187 -13.31 -9.87 -8.20
C ASP A 187 -13.58 -9.78 -6.70
N TYR A 188 -14.36 -10.72 -6.18
CA TYR A 188 -14.64 -10.82 -4.74
C TYR A 188 -14.41 -12.25 -4.26
N THR A 189 -13.36 -12.43 -3.48
CA THR A 189 -12.89 -13.77 -3.14
C THR A 189 -13.64 -14.38 -1.97
N GLU A 190 -13.58 -15.70 -1.81
CA GLU A 190 -14.18 -16.40 -0.67
C GLU A 190 -13.61 -15.93 0.66
N LYS A 191 -12.31 -15.58 0.69
CA LYS A 191 -11.63 -14.98 1.84
C LYS A 191 -12.15 -13.58 2.16
N GLY A 192 -12.81 -12.91 1.22
CA GLY A 192 -13.38 -11.57 1.40
C GLY A 192 -12.45 -10.45 0.99
N TRP A 193 -11.52 -10.72 0.07
CA TRP A 193 -10.80 -9.68 -0.64
C TRP A 193 -11.66 -9.17 -1.80
N PHE A 194 -11.89 -7.86 -1.84
CA PHE A 194 -12.54 -7.19 -2.94
C PHE A 194 -11.51 -6.42 -3.76
N PHE A 195 -11.36 -6.82 -5.02
CA PHE A 195 -10.46 -6.20 -5.96
C PHE A 195 -11.27 -5.51 -7.05
N TYR A 196 -10.83 -4.33 -7.49
CA TYR A 196 -11.33 -3.74 -8.72
C TYR A 196 -10.26 -2.93 -9.44
N LYS A 197 -10.38 -2.87 -10.76
CA LYS A 197 -9.57 -2.03 -11.63
C LYS A 197 -10.48 -1.08 -12.38
N LEU A 198 -10.28 0.22 -12.22
CA LEU A 198 -11.08 1.23 -12.89
C LEU A 198 -10.64 1.42 -14.35
N CYS A 199 -11.62 1.68 -15.23
CA CYS A 199 -11.36 2.17 -16.58
C CYS A 199 -10.51 3.45 -16.52
N THR A 200 -9.50 3.56 -17.37
CA THR A 200 -8.62 4.73 -17.44
C THR A 200 -8.28 5.10 -18.88
N PRO A 201 -7.94 6.37 -19.15
CA PRO A 201 -7.42 6.75 -20.46
C PRO A 201 -6.14 5.96 -20.77
N GLY A 202 -6.08 5.44 -21.99
CA GLY A 202 -4.91 4.75 -22.54
C GLY A 202 -4.08 5.64 -23.45
N TYR A 203 -2.94 5.13 -23.93
CA TYR A 203 -2.22 5.80 -25.01
C TYR A 203 -3.09 5.92 -26.27
N PRO A 204 -3.13 7.09 -26.93
CA PRO A 204 -2.26 8.26 -26.76
C PRO A 204 -2.84 9.40 -25.90
N GLU A 205 -3.99 9.23 -25.24
CA GLU A 205 -4.62 10.28 -24.43
C GLU A 205 -3.73 10.69 -23.25
N VAL A 206 -3.09 9.70 -22.65
CA VAL A 206 -2.04 9.88 -21.64
C VAL A 206 -0.70 9.40 -22.16
N THR A 207 0.38 9.94 -21.59
CA THR A 207 1.76 9.54 -21.90
C THR A 207 2.30 8.46 -20.97
N GLU A 208 1.52 8.04 -19.98
CA GLU A 208 1.88 7.03 -18.97
C GLU A 208 0.63 6.20 -18.66
N VAL A 209 0.80 4.91 -18.35
CA VAL A 209 -0.31 4.06 -17.92
C VAL A 209 -0.68 4.49 -16.50
N LEU A 210 -1.96 4.81 -16.29
CA LEU A 210 -2.49 5.11 -14.97
C LEU A 210 -2.70 3.80 -14.20
N TYR A 211 -2.21 3.77 -12.96
CA TYR A 211 -2.47 2.67 -12.05
C TYR A 211 -3.84 2.90 -11.40
N SER A 212 -4.77 1.97 -11.61
CA SER A 212 -6.19 2.13 -11.25
C SER A 212 -6.78 0.92 -10.53
N ASN A 213 -5.92 0.04 -10.02
CA ASN A 213 -6.33 -1.08 -9.20
C ASN A 213 -6.56 -0.60 -7.76
N ALA A 214 -7.42 -1.31 -7.05
CA ALA A 214 -7.65 -1.16 -5.63
C ALA A 214 -7.96 -2.52 -5.02
N MET A 215 -7.57 -2.69 -3.76
CA MET A 215 -7.80 -3.89 -2.96
C MET A 215 -8.37 -3.50 -1.59
N LEU A 216 -9.43 -4.17 -1.16
CA LEU A 216 -10.06 -3.95 0.15
C LEU A 216 -10.30 -5.29 0.85
N ARG A 217 -9.95 -5.37 2.13
CA ARG A 217 -10.37 -6.48 2.99
C ARG A 217 -11.79 -6.23 3.50
N VAL A 218 -12.78 -6.90 2.94
CA VAL A 218 -14.19 -6.76 3.33
C VAL A 218 -14.47 -7.65 4.53
N LYS A 219 -14.27 -8.97 4.41
CA LYS A 219 -14.57 -9.87 5.53
C LYS A 219 -13.47 -9.81 6.57
N PRO A 220 -13.83 -9.85 7.86
CA PRO A 220 -12.84 -10.04 8.90
C PRO A 220 -12.12 -11.37 8.71
N TYR A 221 -10.89 -11.43 9.19
CA TYR A 221 -10.10 -12.65 9.20
C TYR A 221 -9.60 -12.96 10.60
N ASP A 222 -8.91 -14.08 10.75
CA ASP A 222 -8.51 -14.54 12.08
C ASP A 222 -7.63 -13.49 12.77
N ALA A 223 -8.03 -13.07 13.98
CA ALA A 223 -7.41 -11.95 14.67
C ALA A 223 -5.95 -12.22 15.07
N GLU A 224 -5.59 -13.48 15.35
CA GLU A 224 -4.21 -13.86 15.64
C GLU A 224 -3.36 -13.78 14.37
N CYS A 225 -3.87 -14.31 13.26
CA CYS A 225 -3.24 -14.15 11.96
C CYS A 225 -3.08 -12.68 11.56
N ALA A 226 -4.07 -11.84 11.88
CA ALA A 226 -4.04 -10.42 11.58
C ALA A 226 -2.98 -9.66 12.35
N GLU A 227 -2.89 -9.92 13.66
CA GLU A 227 -1.85 -9.35 14.50
C GLU A 227 -0.46 -9.80 14.02
N ILE A 228 -0.29 -11.07 13.66
CA ILE A 228 0.99 -11.60 13.16
C ILE A 228 1.38 -10.92 11.84
N SER A 229 0.43 -10.80 10.90
CA SER A 229 0.67 -10.20 9.58
C SER A 229 1.11 -8.75 9.72
N ARG A 230 0.31 -7.93 10.41
CA ARG A 230 0.58 -6.51 10.65
C ARG A 230 1.89 -6.28 11.42
N LYS A 231 2.13 -7.05 12.48
CA LYS A 231 3.24 -6.76 13.40
C LYS A 231 4.58 -7.29 12.91
N TYR A 232 4.61 -8.44 12.23
CA TYR A 232 5.85 -9.15 11.94
C TYR A 232 6.10 -9.38 10.45
N LEU A 233 5.05 -9.50 9.64
CA LEU A 233 5.20 -9.80 8.22
C LEU A 233 5.21 -8.53 7.36
N GLU A 234 4.28 -7.60 7.57
CA GLU A 234 4.19 -6.32 6.85
C GLU A 234 5.50 -5.53 6.87
N PRO A 235 6.22 -5.36 8.01
CA PRO A 235 7.45 -4.56 8.02
C PRO A 235 8.58 -5.17 7.18
N VAL A 236 8.51 -6.47 6.88
CA VAL A 236 9.50 -7.16 6.03
C VAL A 236 9.00 -7.30 4.60
N ALA A 237 7.74 -7.72 4.44
CA ALA A 237 7.05 -7.96 3.17
C ALA A 237 7.96 -8.62 2.11
N TYR A 238 7.71 -8.31 0.85
CA TYR A 238 8.40 -8.91 -0.29
C TYR A 238 9.23 -7.90 -1.09
N GLU A 239 9.11 -6.59 -0.81
CA GLU A 239 9.88 -5.57 -1.51
C GLU A 239 11.36 -5.64 -1.11
N GLY A 240 12.26 -5.62 -2.09
CA GLY A 240 13.68 -5.32 -1.86
C GLY A 240 14.47 -6.27 -0.95
N ASN A 241 13.91 -7.44 -0.65
CA ASN A 241 14.48 -8.55 0.10
C ASN A 241 13.90 -9.89 -0.39
N ASN A 242 14.46 -11.02 0.04
CA ASN A 242 14.02 -12.35 -0.39
C ASN A 242 13.64 -13.30 0.75
N LEU A 243 13.44 -12.80 1.98
CA LEU A 243 13.22 -13.65 3.16
C LEU A 243 11.96 -14.50 3.07
N LEU A 244 10.85 -13.90 2.60
CA LEU A 244 9.53 -14.55 2.56
C LEU A 244 9.25 -15.29 1.25
N TRP A 245 10.08 -15.12 0.23
CA TRP A 245 9.87 -15.75 -1.08
C TRP A 245 11.12 -16.46 -1.62
N SER A 246 11.93 -17.00 -0.71
CA SER A 246 12.99 -17.96 -1.00
C SER A 246 12.88 -19.16 -0.08
N ASP A 247 13.35 -20.33 -0.55
CA ASP A 247 13.56 -21.48 0.33
C ASP A 247 14.86 -21.32 1.10
N TRP A 248 14.80 -21.43 2.42
CA TRP A 248 15.97 -21.40 3.29
C TRP A 248 15.70 -22.05 4.64
N ASP A 249 16.77 -22.53 5.26
CA ASP A 249 16.76 -23.12 6.60
C ASP A 249 18.11 -22.84 7.28
N PRO A 250 18.31 -23.20 8.57
CA PRO A 250 19.56 -22.92 9.27
C PRO A 250 20.81 -23.57 8.65
N GLU A 251 20.65 -24.58 7.79
CA GLU A 251 21.75 -25.22 7.04
C GLU A 251 22.02 -24.51 5.70
N ASN A 252 21.05 -23.76 5.17
CA ASN A 252 21.05 -23.16 3.83
C ASN A 252 20.76 -21.65 3.87
N MET A 253 21.67 -20.88 4.47
CA MET A 253 21.50 -19.43 4.71
C MET A 253 22.21 -18.52 3.68
N ALA A 254 23.08 -19.06 2.83
CA ALA A 254 23.94 -18.25 1.96
C ALA A 254 23.18 -17.47 0.86
N GLY A 255 21.97 -17.91 0.51
CA GLY A 255 21.15 -17.28 -0.54
C GLY A 255 20.34 -16.07 -0.09
N ILE A 256 20.37 -15.71 1.19
CA ILE A 256 19.58 -14.59 1.72
C ILE A 256 20.26 -13.26 1.44
N ASP A 257 19.49 -12.26 1.01
CA ASP A 257 19.96 -10.89 0.80
C ASP A 257 19.97 -10.11 2.12
N TYR A 258 21.01 -10.35 2.93
CA TYR A 258 21.18 -9.66 4.21
C TYR A 258 21.31 -8.15 4.08
N ASN A 259 21.99 -7.68 3.03
CA ASN A 259 22.14 -6.25 2.75
C ASN A 259 20.78 -5.62 2.40
N GLY A 260 19.93 -6.37 1.68
CA GLY A 260 18.53 -6.03 1.41
C GLY A 260 17.66 -5.98 2.65
N LEU A 261 17.80 -6.98 3.53
CA LEU A 261 17.00 -7.14 4.73
C LEU A 261 17.23 -6.08 5.80
N PHE A 262 18.43 -5.47 5.85
CA PHE A 262 18.82 -4.62 6.98
C PHE A 262 17.82 -3.50 7.27
N GLN A 263 17.32 -2.81 6.24
CA GLN A 263 16.40 -1.70 6.45
C GLN A 263 15.08 -2.18 7.08
N TYR A 264 14.58 -3.33 6.64
CA TYR A 264 13.28 -3.85 7.06
C TYR A 264 13.35 -4.42 8.48
N LEU A 265 14.41 -5.16 8.80
CA LEU A 265 14.65 -5.62 10.16
C LEU A 265 14.95 -4.47 11.11
N TYR A 266 15.57 -3.37 10.64
CA TYR A 266 15.80 -2.18 11.44
C TYR A 266 14.48 -1.50 11.81
N GLU A 267 13.58 -1.34 10.83
CA GLU A 267 12.25 -0.77 11.07
C GLU A 267 11.41 -1.67 11.99
N LEU A 268 11.49 -2.99 11.81
CA LEU A 268 10.84 -3.96 12.70
C LEU A 268 11.39 -3.89 14.14
N ASP A 269 12.71 -3.76 14.32
CA ASP A 269 13.37 -3.75 15.63
C ASP A 269 13.18 -2.44 16.39
N SER A 270 13.31 -1.32 15.70
CA SER A 270 13.28 0.01 16.29
C SER A 270 11.88 0.65 16.32
N GLY A 271 11.00 0.25 15.39
CA GLY A 271 9.76 0.96 15.10
C GLY A 271 9.96 2.33 14.43
N GLU A 272 11.19 2.66 14.02
CA GLU A 272 11.53 3.94 13.38
C GLU A 272 11.83 3.74 11.89
N THR A 273 11.40 4.69 11.05
CA THR A 273 11.70 4.69 9.61
C THR A 273 13.21 4.74 9.37
N PHE A 274 13.68 3.92 8.43
CA PHE A 274 15.08 3.80 8.09
C PHE A 274 15.64 5.08 7.43
N ASP A 275 16.53 5.80 8.12
CA ASP A 275 17.24 6.95 7.57
C ASP A 275 18.55 6.51 6.87
N SER A 276 18.45 6.26 5.57
CA SER A 276 19.60 5.90 4.72
C SER A 276 20.72 6.96 4.70
N SER A 277 20.44 8.22 5.04
CA SER A 277 21.45 9.28 5.03
C SER A 277 22.51 9.11 6.14
N LEU A 278 22.22 8.27 7.14
CA LEU A 278 23.15 7.91 8.22
C LEU A 278 24.21 6.87 7.78
N TYR A 279 24.00 6.20 6.64
CA TYR A 279 24.80 5.04 6.22
C TYR A 279 25.49 5.24 4.86
N THR A 280 25.88 6.47 4.52
CA THR A 280 26.53 6.78 3.23
C THR A 280 27.86 6.06 3.01
N GLU A 281 28.54 5.66 4.09
CA GLU A 281 29.82 4.92 4.07
C GLU A 281 29.62 3.41 4.38
N GLY A 282 28.38 2.93 4.29
CA GLY A 282 27.99 1.57 4.69
C GLY A 282 27.53 1.48 6.14
N ILE A 283 26.96 0.33 6.48
CA ILE A 283 26.41 0.03 7.80
C ILE A 283 27.53 -0.51 8.70
N PRO A 284 27.77 0.05 9.90
CA PRO A 284 28.78 -0.47 10.82
C PRO A 284 28.58 -1.95 11.15
N ALA A 285 29.67 -2.73 11.15
CA ALA A 285 29.59 -4.17 11.32
C ALA A 285 28.93 -4.61 12.63
N GLU A 286 29.21 -3.93 13.75
CA GLU A 286 28.59 -4.24 15.04
C GLU A 286 27.06 -4.12 14.98
N GLN A 287 26.56 -3.08 14.33
CA GLN A 287 25.12 -2.85 14.20
C GLN A 287 24.48 -3.87 13.25
N PHE A 288 25.09 -4.11 12.09
CA PHE A 288 24.59 -5.09 11.11
C PHE A 288 24.55 -6.50 11.70
N GLU A 289 25.67 -6.95 12.28
CA GLU A 289 25.80 -8.29 12.86
C GLU A 289 24.87 -8.47 14.06
N SER A 290 24.78 -7.48 14.95
CA SER A 290 23.86 -7.57 16.09
C SER A 290 22.40 -7.66 15.65
N LEU A 291 21.97 -6.85 14.67
CA LEU A 291 20.59 -6.87 14.19
C LEU A 291 20.28 -8.21 13.52
N MET A 292 21.11 -8.64 12.57
CA MET A 292 20.86 -9.87 11.82
C MET A 292 20.82 -11.11 12.72
N THR A 293 21.75 -11.22 13.68
CA THR A 293 21.80 -12.37 14.60
C THR A 293 20.68 -12.40 15.63
N ASN A 294 19.98 -11.28 15.86
CA ASN A 294 18.78 -11.25 16.70
C ASN A 294 17.56 -11.86 15.99
N TYR A 295 17.45 -11.71 14.67
CA TYR A 295 16.27 -12.14 13.90
C TYR A 295 16.49 -13.43 13.10
N LEU A 296 17.74 -13.81 12.81
CA LEU A 296 18.09 -14.93 11.93
C LEU A 296 19.10 -15.89 12.58
N PRO A 297 19.06 -17.20 12.26
CA PRO A 297 19.96 -18.21 12.82
C PRO A 297 21.33 -18.19 12.13
N VAL A 298 22.01 -17.05 12.16
CA VAL A 298 23.32 -16.81 11.54
C VAL A 298 24.34 -16.34 12.57
N THR A 299 25.63 -16.47 12.25
CA THR A 299 26.72 -15.87 13.04
C THR A 299 27.33 -14.66 12.35
N ALA A 300 28.04 -13.83 13.11
CA ALA A 300 28.82 -12.72 12.55
C ALA A 300 29.84 -13.19 11.50
N GLU A 301 30.47 -14.35 11.70
CA GLU A 301 31.40 -14.92 10.73
C GLU A 301 30.70 -15.30 9.41
N GLN A 302 29.50 -15.88 9.50
CA GLN A 302 28.69 -16.20 8.32
C GLN A 302 28.24 -14.92 7.59
N LEU A 303 27.83 -13.89 8.32
CA LEU A 303 27.44 -12.61 7.71
C LEU A 303 28.59 -11.97 6.94
N ARG A 304 29.82 -12.01 7.47
CA ARG A 304 31.02 -11.51 6.76
C ARG A 304 31.37 -12.31 5.51
N GLU A 305 30.88 -13.55 5.40
CA GLU A 305 31.06 -14.41 4.23
C GLU A 305 29.92 -14.24 3.20
N TYR A 306 28.68 -14.12 3.65
CA TYR A 306 27.49 -14.13 2.78
C TYR A 306 27.07 -12.73 2.32
N ALA A 307 27.27 -11.72 3.15
CA ALA A 307 26.87 -10.35 2.87
C ALA A 307 28.05 -9.53 2.34
N SER A 308 27.76 -8.36 1.74
CA SER A 308 28.78 -7.49 1.17
C SER A 308 29.58 -6.73 2.24
N TYR A 309 30.47 -7.44 2.95
CA TYR A 309 31.32 -6.91 4.01
C TYR A 309 32.65 -6.38 3.48
N ASP A 310 32.98 -5.14 3.85
CA ASP A 310 34.28 -4.53 3.58
C ASP A 310 35.16 -4.54 4.84
N ALA A 311 36.23 -5.33 4.82
CA ALA A 311 37.12 -5.50 5.96
C ALA A 311 38.04 -4.29 6.22
N GLU A 312 38.24 -3.39 5.25
CA GLU A 312 39.09 -2.20 5.40
C GLU A 312 38.37 -1.11 6.21
N SER A 313 37.11 -0.86 5.88
CA SER A 313 36.23 0.09 6.55
C SER A 313 35.49 -0.50 7.74
N GLY A 314 35.30 -1.82 7.79
CA GLY A 314 34.53 -2.49 8.83
C GLY A 314 33.03 -2.26 8.69
N THR A 315 32.52 -2.17 7.47
CA THR A 315 31.11 -1.90 7.17
C THR A 315 30.52 -2.91 6.19
N TYR A 316 29.20 -2.99 6.14
CA TYR A 316 28.43 -3.71 5.13
C TYR A 316 27.87 -2.71 4.12
N ALA A 317 27.95 -3.01 2.83
CA ALA A 317 27.43 -2.14 1.79
C ALA A 317 25.90 -1.99 1.89
N TRP A 318 25.39 -0.79 1.62
CA TRP A 318 23.95 -0.56 1.49
C TRP A 318 23.71 0.50 0.42
N ILE A 319 22.73 0.25 -0.44
CA ILE A 319 22.28 1.20 -1.46
C ILE A 319 20.76 1.24 -1.51
N ALA A 320 20.19 2.41 -1.80
CA ALA A 320 18.75 2.56 -1.95
C ALA A 320 18.24 1.77 -3.17
N LEU A 321 17.01 1.26 -3.08
CA LEU A 321 16.35 0.60 -4.20
C LEU A 321 16.20 1.57 -5.38
N GLY A 322 16.51 1.09 -6.57
CA GLY A 322 16.57 1.88 -7.79
C GLY A 322 16.43 1.00 -9.02
N VAL A 323 16.80 1.54 -10.17
CA VAL A 323 16.84 0.77 -11.41
C VAL A 323 18.09 -0.11 -11.40
N GLY A 324 17.89 -1.44 -11.44
CA GLY A 324 18.98 -2.41 -11.58
C GLY A 324 19.33 -3.18 -10.31
N ASN A 325 18.82 -2.79 -9.14
CA ASN A 325 19.05 -3.46 -7.85
C ASN A 325 17.74 -3.79 -7.12
N ARG A 326 16.67 -4.05 -7.89
CA ARG A 326 15.38 -4.51 -7.37
C ARG A 326 14.70 -5.42 -8.37
N THR A 327 13.92 -6.37 -7.86
CA THR A 327 13.10 -7.27 -8.68
C THR A 327 11.71 -6.68 -8.84
N LYS A 328 11.47 -5.92 -9.91
CA LYS A 328 10.10 -5.48 -10.21
C LYS A 328 9.26 -6.67 -10.66
N SER A 329 8.36 -7.12 -9.80
CA SER A 329 7.48 -8.25 -10.09
C SER A 329 6.18 -8.16 -9.31
N VAL A 330 5.25 -9.09 -9.57
CA VAL A 330 3.97 -9.16 -8.84
C VAL A 330 4.20 -9.32 -7.34
N ILE A 331 5.22 -10.10 -6.94
CA ILE A 331 5.48 -10.35 -5.51
C ILE A 331 6.01 -9.12 -4.79
N ASP A 332 6.77 -8.24 -5.47
CA ASP A 332 7.43 -7.05 -4.89
C ASP A 332 6.45 -6.06 -4.26
N LEU A 333 5.21 -6.02 -4.76
CA LEU A 333 4.12 -5.16 -4.28
C LEU A 333 2.97 -5.96 -3.64
N SER A 334 3.22 -7.22 -3.30
CA SER A 334 2.24 -8.05 -2.61
C SER A 334 2.35 -7.87 -1.10
N GLU A 335 1.26 -8.17 -0.42
CA GLU A 335 1.10 -8.03 1.02
C GLU A 335 1.02 -9.42 1.67
N PRO A 336 1.79 -9.70 2.72
CA PRO A 336 1.76 -11.01 3.39
C PRO A 336 0.56 -11.15 4.33
N GLU A 337 -0.33 -12.10 4.04
CA GLU A 337 -1.43 -12.51 4.93
C GLU A 337 -1.11 -13.87 5.55
N ALA A 338 -0.94 -13.94 6.86
CA ALA A 338 -0.99 -15.22 7.57
C ALA A 338 -2.41 -15.77 7.49
N VAL A 339 -2.55 -17.05 7.15
CA VAL A 339 -3.86 -17.72 6.99
C VAL A 339 -4.01 -18.94 7.90
N ASP A 340 -2.91 -19.41 8.49
CA ASP A 340 -2.90 -20.51 9.46
C ASP A 340 -1.69 -20.43 10.38
N VAL A 341 -1.86 -20.90 11.62
CA VAL A 341 -0.86 -20.87 12.69
C VAL A 341 -0.77 -22.24 13.34
N GLU A 342 0.37 -22.91 13.18
CA GLU A 342 0.64 -24.24 13.73
C GLU A 342 1.71 -24.18 14.83
N GLU A 343 1.36 -24.47 16.09
CA GLU A 343 2.34 -24.61 17.18
C GLU A 343 3.12 -25.94 17.09
N ASN A 344 4.44 -25.86 17.09
CA ASN A 344 5.32 -27.03 17.10
C ASN A 344 5.69 -27.43 18.54
N GLY A 345 5.93 -28.73 18.76
CA GLY A 345 6.26 -29.27 20.09
C GLY A 345 7.62 -28.85 20.66
N ASP A 346 8.44 -28.12 19.89
CA ASP A 346 9.74 -27.58 20.27
C ASP A 346 9.70 -26.07 20.61
N GLY A 347 8.51 -25.47 20.64
CA GLY A 347 8.30 -24.06 20.94
C GLY A 347 8.53 -23.12 19.74
N THR A 348 8.62 -23.67 18.53
CA THR A 348 8.50 -22.89 17.29
C THR A 348 7.04 -22.85 16.81
N VAL A 349 6.75 -21.96 15.88
CA VAL A 349 5.45 -21.84 15.21
C VAL A 349 5.71 -21.92 13.71
N THR A 350 4.85 -22.62 12.97
CA THR A 350 4.83 -22.58 11.52
C THR A 350 3.59 -21.82 11.06
N LEU A 351 3.82 -20.73 10.32
CA LEU A 351 2.79 -19.92 9.71
C LEU A 351 2.59 -20.38 8.26
N THR A 352 1.35 -20.56 7.83
CA THR A 352 1.03 -20.57 6.41
C THR A 352 0.74 -19.13 6.01
N VAL A 353 1.49 -18.60 5.06
CA VAL A 353 1.40 -17.20 4.62
C VAL A 353 1.12 -17.17 3.14
N GLU A 354 0.17 -16.32 2.75
CA GLU A 354 -0.21 -16.07 1.37
C GLU A 354 0.13 -14.63 0.97
N ALA A 355 0.64 -14.44 -0.24
CA ALA A 355 0.91 -13.12 -0.79
C ALA A 355 -0.32 -12.63 -1.57
N VAL A 356 -0.92 -11.55 -1.08
CA VAL A 356 -2.09 -10.90 -1.69
C VAL A 356 -1.61 -9.76 -2.59
N SER A 357 -2.04 -9.72 -3.84
CA SER A 357 -1.57 -8.72 -4.81
C SER A 357 -2.70 -7.91 -5.41
N GLU A 358 -2.70 -6.61 -5.14
CA GLU A 358 -3.58 -5.64 -5.80
C GLU A 358 -3.28 -5.56 -7.31
N GLY A 359 -2.01 -5.71 -7.70
CA GLY A 359 -1.59 -5.61 -9.10
C GLY A 359 -2.16 -6.70 -10.01
N THR A 360 -2.25 -7.94 -9.49
CA THR A 360 -2.85 -9.08 -10.22
C THR A 360 -4.26 -9.41 -9.79
N MET A 361 -4.81 -8.73 -8.78
CA MET A 361 -6.12 -9.00 -8.21
C MET A 361 -6.25 -10.47 -7.77
N ASP A 362 -5.20 -10.98 -7.13
CA ASP A 362 -5.08 -12.37 -6.70
C ASP A 362 -4.67 -12.39 -5.23
N ASP A 363 -5.46 -13.08 -4.41
CA ASP A 363 -5.23 -13.16 -2.97
C ASP A 363 -4.31 -14.31 -2.55
N THR A 364 -3.76 -15.08 -3.50
CA THR A 364 -2.83 -16.19 -3.25
C THR A 364 -1.78 -16.29 -4.39
N VAL A 365 -1.06 -15.20 -4.66
CA VAL A 365 0.02 -15.18 -5.66
C VAL A 365 1.17 -16.14 -5.29
N LEU A 366 1.42 -16.29 -4.00
CA LEU A 366 2.44 -17.15 -3.41
C LEU A 366 1.92 -17.72 -2.10
N THR A 367 2.10 -19.00 -1.85
CA THR A 367 1.89 -19.62 -0.53
C THR A 367 3.24 -20.13 -0.03
N HIS A 368 3.57 -19.86 1.24
CA HIS A 368 4.78 -20.36 1.87
C HIS A 368 4.55 -20.71 3.34
N ARG A 369 5.40 -21.61 3.85
CA ARG A 369 5.42 -22.04 5.24
C ARG A 369 6.62 -21.42 5.94
N LEU A 370 6.36 -20.42 6.77
CA LEU A 370 7.36 -19.67 7.50
C LEU A 370 7.46 -20.24 8.93
N THR A 371 8.63 -20.78 9.28
CA THR A 371 8.89 -21.24 10.66
C THR A 371 9.53 -20.12 11.46
N VAL A 372 8.93 -19.78 12.59
CA VAL A 372 9.35 -18.68 13.46
C VAL A 372 9.38 -19.11 14.92
N ARG A 373 9.96 -18.27 15.77
CA ARG A 373 9.83 -18.35 17.22
C ARG A 373 9.51 -16.97 17.76
N PHE A 374 8.37 -16.84 18.42
CA PHE A 374 8.05 -15.64 19.18
C PHE A 374 8.84 -15.61 20.49
N THR A 375 9.39 -14.44 20.82
CA THR A 375 10.18 -14.24 22.05
C THR A 375 9.29 -13.74 23.18
N GLY A 376 9.71 -13.97 24.43
CA GLY A 376 8.89 -13.62 25.61
C GLY A 376 8.66 -12.11 25.83
N ASP A 377 9.41 -11.26 25.13
CA ASP A 377 9.27 -9.81 25.07
C ASP A 377 8.44 -9.33 23.86
N GLY A 378 7.84 -10.26 23.10
CA GLY A 378 6.95 -9.93 21.98
C GLY A 378 7.68 -9.67 20.66
N GLY A 379 8.94 -10.09 20.53
CA GLY A 379 9.69 -10.12 19.27
C GLY A 379 9.53 -11.43 18.50
N ILE A 380 10.26 -11.56 17.40
CA ILE A 380 10.22 -12.71 16.49
C ILE A 380 11.64 -13.09 16.05
N VAL A 381 11.86 -14.39 15.90
CA VAL A 381 13.06 -14.96 15.25
C VAL A 381 12.58 -15.81 14.08
N PHE A 382 13.03 -15.51 12.86
CA PHE A 382 12.75 -16.31 11.67
C PHE A 382 13.71 -17.49 11.63
N LEU A 383 13.21 -18.70 11.37
CA LEU A 383 13.99 -19.94 11.48
C LEU A 383 14.04 -20.77 10.21
N GLY A 384 13.15 -20.54 9.26
CA GLY A 384 13.15 -21.18 7.95
C GLY A 384 11.95 -20.74 7.14
N ASN A 385 12.06 -20.81 5.82
CA ASN A 385 10.95 -20.57 4.90
C ASN A 385 10.93 -21.65 3.82
N GLN A 386 9.72 -22.07 3.46
CA GLN A 386 9.51 -23.01 2.37
C GLN A 386 8.35 -22.53 1.50
N VAL A 387 8.63 -22.17 0.25
CA VAL A 387 7.59 -21.85 -0.71
C VAL A 387 6.90 -23.11 -1.18
N GLU A 388 5.57 -23.07 -1.27
CA GLU A 388 4.79 -24.22 -1.68
C GLU A 388 4.77 -24.41 -3.21
N GLY A 389 4.76 -25.68 -3.62
CA GLY A 389 4.60 -26.08 -5.01
C GLY A 389 5.73 -25.61 -5.93
N ASN A 390 5.35 -25.17 -7.13
CA ASN A 390 6.27 -24.71 -8.17
C ASN A 390 6.17 -23.20 -8.39
N THR A 391 5.66 -22.45 -7.41
CA THR A 391 5.40 -21.01 -7.58
C THR A 391 6.70 -20.23 -7.78
N LEU A 392 7.77 -20.60 -7.08
CA LEU A 392 9.12 -20.05 -7.30
C LEU A 392 9.59 -20.18 -8.76
N GLU A 393 9.26 -21.28 -9.45
CA GLU A 393 9.68 -21.50 -10.85
C GLU A 393 9.02 -20.51 -11.82
N LYS A 394 7.90 -19.91 -11.41
CA LYS A 394 7.17 -18.89 -12.17
C LYS A 394 7.55 -17.47 -11.78
N MET A 395 8.24 -17.29 -10.66
CA MET A 395 8.72 -16.00 -10.19
C MET A 395 9.97 -15.58 -10.97
N PRO A 396 10.18 -14.27 -11.17
CA PRO A 396 11.42 -13.79 -11.75
C PRO A 396 12.60 -14.09 -10.82
N GLU A 397 13.79 -14.20 -11.41
CA GLU A 397 15.03 -14.32 -10.62
C GLU A 397 15.18 -13.12 -9.69
N TYR A 398 15.52 -13.39 -8.43
CA TYR A 398 15.77 -12.35 -7.45
C TYR A 398 17.03 -11.56 -7.80
N VAL A 399 16.89 -10.24 -7.85
CA VAL A 399 17.95 -9.28 -8.03
C VAL A 399 18.42 -8.80 -6.66
N TYR A 400 19.61 -9.26 -6.23
CA TYR A 400 20.24 -8.81 -5.01
C TYR A 400 20.45 -7.29 -5.00
N ARG A 401 20.27 -6.70 -3.81
CA ARG A 401 20.47 -5.27 -3.60
C ARG A 401 21.89 -4.83 -3.94
N ILE A 402 22.87 -5.66 -3.58
CA ILE A 402 24.28 -5.46 -3.94
C ILE A 402 24.67 -6.52 -4.96
N GLN A 403 25.14 -6.08 -6.12
CA GLN A 403 25.67 -6.95 -7.18
C GLN A 403 27.19 -6.85 -7.17
N GLU A 404 27.87 -7.99 -7.17
CA GLU A 404 29.34 -8.07 -7.29
C GLU A 404 29.86 -7.85 -8.71
#